data_AF-A0A3M0W7L5-F1
#
_entry.id   AF-A0A3M0W7L5-F1
#
_cell.length_a   1.000
_cell.length_b   1.000
_cell.length_c   1.000
_cell.angle_alpha   90.00
_cell.angle_beta   90.00
_cell.angle_gamma   90.00
#
_symmetry.space_group_name_H-M   'P 1'
#
loop_
_entity.id
_entity.type
_entity.pdbx_description
1 polymer ?
#
loop_
_entity_poly.entity_id
_entity_poly.type
_entity_poly.pdbx_seq_one_letter_code
_entity_poly.pdbx_strand_id
1 'polypeptide(L)'
;MAEHNYKFNVSMSCGGCSGAVERVLKKLDGVKSYNVSLETQTADVVTEAGLQYEEVLEKIKKTGKTVNSGQADGVPQPVGGPLLDAWDHVLA
;
A
#
# COMPACT_ATOMS: atom_id res chain seq x y z
N MET A 1 19.10 3.76 -12.47
CA MET A 1 17.68 4.12 -12.28
C MET A 1 17.39 3.89 -10.83
N ALA A 2 17.07 4.94 -10.07
CA ALA A 2 16.75 4.80 -8.65
C ALA A 2 15.42 4.06 -8.49
N GLU A 3 15.33 3.23 -7.46
CA GLU A 3 14.14 2.46 -7.10
C GLU A 3 13.96 2.51 -5.59
N HIS A 4 12.71 2.35 -5.16
CA HIS A 4 12.37 2.30 -3.75
C HIS A 4 11.81 0.92 -3.40
N ASN A 5 12.07 0.50 -2.17
CA ASN A 5 11.48 -0.68 -1.59
C ASN A 5 10.55 -0.28 -0.44
N TYR A 6 9.25 -0.51 -0.64
CA TYR A 6 8.23 -0.23 0.34
C TYR A 6 7.73 -1.53 0.97
N LYS A 7 7.60 -1.51 2.28
CA LYS A 7 7.05 -2.63 3.05
C LYS A 7 5.91 -2.16 3.93
N PHE A 8 4.76 -2.79 3.77
CA PHE A 8 3.56 -2.50 4.55
C PHE A 8 3.14 -3.73 5.36
N ASN A 9 2.77 -3.52 6.62
CA ASN A 9 2.03 -4.52 7.39
C ASN A 9 0.53 -4.22 7.24
N VAL A 10 -0.22 -5.15 6.67
CA VAL A 10 -1.63 -4.97 6.31
C VAL A 10 -2.46 -6.09 6.91
N SER A 11 -3.51 -5.73 7.65
CA SER A 11 -4.44 -6.71 8.22
C SER A 11 -5.36 -7.29 7.13
N MET A 12 -5.17 -8.58 6.85
CA MET A 12 -5.86 -9.37 5.83
C MET A 12 -6.42 -10.64 6.49
N SER A 13 -7.73 -10.84 6.40
CA SER A 13 -8.41 -11.97 7.06
C SER A 13 -8.64 -13.20 6.17
N CYS A 14 -8.44 -13.08 4.86
CA CYS A 14 -8.62 -14.17 3.89
C CYS A 14 -7.85 -13.93 2.59
N GLY A 15 -7.76 -14.95 1.74
CA GLY A 15 -7.11 -14.84 0.41
C GLY A 15 -7.76 -13.81 -0.52
N GLY A 16 -9.06 -13.52 -0.33
CA GLY A 16 -9.73 -12.43 -1.04
C GLY A 16 -9.19 -11.05 -0.63
N CYS A 17 -8.78 -10.87 0.62
CA CYS A 17 -8.22 -9.62 1.13
C CYS A 17 -6.82 -9.37 0.57
N SER A 18 -5.94 -10.38 0.59
CA SER A 18 -4.61 -10.27 -0.03
C SER A 18 -4.71 -10.04 -1.53
N GLY A 19 -5.60 -10.77 -2.21
CA GLY A 19 -5.84 -10.55 -3.64
C GLY A 19 -6.41 -9.15 -3.96
N ALA A 20 -7.10 -8.48 -3.04
CA ALA A 20 -7.53 -7.10 -3.25
C ALA A 20 -6.35 -6.12 -3.23
N VAL A 21 -5.39 -6.34 -2.32
CA VAL A 21 -4.13 -5.57 -2.24
C VAL A 21 -3.30 -5.79 -3.51
N GLU A 22 -3.12 -7.04 -3.96
CA GLU A 22 -2.39 -7.33 -5.21
C GLU A 22 -3.02 -6.63 -6.42
N ARG A 23 -4.35 -6.62 -6.53
CA ARG A 23 -5.05 -5.99 -7.65
C ARG A 23 -4.83 -4.49 -7.73
N VAL A 24 -4.71 -3.78 -6.60
CA VAL A 24 -4.43 -2.34 -6.61
C VAL A 24 -2.97 -2.05 -6.90
N LEU A 25 -2.04 -2.86 -6.36
CA LEU A 25 -0.60 -2.73 -6.63
C LEU A 25 -0.27 -2.99 -8.11
N LYS A 26 -0.90 -3.99 -8.72
CA LYS A 26 -0.73 -4.29 -10.15
C LYS A 26 -1.21 -3.16 -11.08
N LYS A 27 -2.14 -2.33 -10.62
CA LYS A 27 -2.70 -1.20 -11.40
C LYS A 27 -1.95 0.11 -11.21
N LEU A 28 -0.97 0.15 -10.30
CA LEU A 28 -0.15 1.32 -10.08
C LEU A 28 0.94 1.39 -11.14
N ASP A 29 0.97 2.52 -11.86
CA ASP A 29 2.06 2.85 -12.76
C ASP A 29 3.33 3.12 -11.94
N GLY A 30 4.48 2.62 -12.37
CA GLY A 30 5.74 2.70 -11.63
C GLY A 30 5.98 1.59 -10.60
N VAL A 31 5.05 0.64 -10.42
CA VAL A 31 5.35 -0.61 -9.67
C VAL A 31 6.11 -1.58 -10.58
N LYS A 32 7.33 -1.95 -10.18
CA LYS A 32 8.16 -2.93 -10.88
C LYS A 32 7.85 -4.36 -10.47
N SER A 33 7.67 -4.57 -9.16
CA SER A 33 7.38 -5.89 -8.59
C SER A 33 6.67 -5.73 -7.25
N TYR A 34 5.91 -6.74 -6.85
CA TYR A 34 5.26 -6.79 -5.55
C TYR A 34 5.15 -8.23 -5.06
N ASN A 35 5.11 -8.39 -3.74
CA ASN A 35 4.86 -9.66 -3.07
C ASN A 35 3.91 -9.40 -1.89
N VAL A 36 2.74 -10.06 -1.91
CA VAL A 36 1.75 -9.95 -0.85
C VAL A 36 1.63 -11.31 -0.17
N SER A 37 1.77 -11.33 1.16
CA SER A 37 1.69 -12.55 1.95
C SER A 37 0.60 -12.43 3.01
N LEU A 38 -0.38 -13.34 2.93
CA LEU A 38 -1.42 -13.50 3.95
C LEU A 38 -0.84 -14.07 5.26
N GLU A 39 0.17 -14.92 5.17
CA GLU A 39 0.79 -15.57 6.34
C GLU A 39 1.54 -14.57 7.22
N THR A 40 2.33 -13.69 6.60
CA THR A 40 3.12 -12.67 7.32
C THR A 40 2.39 -11.34 7.45
N GLN A 41 1.22 -11.19 6.82
CA GLN A 41 0.46 -9.94 6.78
C GLN A 41 1.28 -8.78 6.16
N THR A 42 2.10 -9.08 5.15
CA THR A 42 2.99 -8.10 4.52
C THR A 42 2.66 -7.87 3.06
N ALA A 43 2.90 -6.64 2.61
CA ALA A 43 2.97 -6.26 1.20
C ALA A 43 4.31 -5.57 0.95
N ASP A 44 5.21 -6.25 0.23
CA ASP A 44 6.49 -5.74 -0.22
C ASP A 44 6.35 -5.25 -1.66
N VAL A 45 6.79 -4.03 -1.95
CA VAL A 45 6.57 -3.35 -3.24
C VAL A 45 7.87 -2.69 -3.68
N VAL A 46 8.29 -2.98 -4.91
CA VAL A 46 9.44 -2.33 -5.56
C VAL A 46 8.91 -1.35 -6.59
N THR A 47 9.30 -0.09 -6.48
CA THR A 47 8.80 1.00 -7.33
C THR A 47 9.94 1.71 -8.06
N GLU A 48 9.59 2.39 -9.14
CA GLU A 48 10.44 3.42 -9.75
C GLU A 48 10.52 4.65 -8.83
N ALA A 49 11.60 5.44 -8.94
CA ALA A 49 11.80 6.64 -8.14
C ALA A 49 10.68 7.71 -8.23
N GLY A 50 9.85 7.65 -9.28
CA GLY A 50 8.72 8.56 -9.45
C GLY A 50 7.53 8.26 -8.54
N LEU A 51 7.32 6.98 -8.18
CA LEU A 51 6.15 6.55 -7.41
C LEU A 51 6.46 6.60 -5.92
N GLN A 52 5.80 7.52 -5.21
CA GLN A 52 6.08 7.81 -3.80
C GLN A 52 5.41 6.82 -2.84
N TYR A 53 5.96 6.72 -1.63
CA TYR A 53 5.46 5.86 -0.56
C TYR A 53 3.98 6.16 -0.23
N GLU A 54 3.61 7.44 -0.16
CA GLU A 54 2.26 7.90 0.17
C GLU A 54 1.23 7.43 -0.88
N GLU A 55 1.58 7.48 -2.16
CA GLU A 55 0.68 7.05 -3.25
C GLU A 55 0.38 5.55 -3.15
N VAL A 56 1.40 4.74 -2.86
CA VAL A 56 1.24 3.30 -2.66
C VAL A 56 0.39 3.03 -1.41
N LEU A 57 0.69 3.71 -0.31
CA LEU A 57 -0.05 3.61 0.95
C LEU A 57 -1.54 3.93 0.76
N GLU A 58 -1.85 5.03 0.07
CA GLU A 58 -3.23 5.44 -0.21
C GLU A 58 -3.99 4.40 -1.03
N LYS A 59 -3.35 3.82 -2.04
CA LYS A 59 -3.97 2.79 -2.89
C LYS A 59 -4.27 1.52 -2.10
N ILE A 60 -3.36 1.12 -1.20
CA ILE A 60 -3.60 0.00 -0.27
C ILE A 60 -4.76 0.35 0.65
N LYS A 61 -4.80 1.54 1.26
CA LYS A 61 -5.90 1.98 2.14
C LYS A 61 -7.26 2.00 1.44
N LYS A 62 -7.32 2.37 0.15
CA LYS A 62 -8.55 2.34 -0.66
C LYS A 62 -9.17 0.95 -0.80
N THR A 63 -8.45 -0.13 -0.47
CA THR A 63 -9.01 -1.49 -0.38
C THR A 63 -9.80 -1.76 0.92
N GLY A 64 -9.88 -0.76 1.81
CA GLY A 64 -10.55 -0.86 3.12
C GLY A 64 -9.80 -1.77 4.10
N LYS A 65 -8.49 -1.92 3.94
CA LYS A 65 -7.64 -2.74 4.82
C LYS A 65 -6.85 -1.84 5.77
N THR A 66 -6.70 -2.29 7.01
CA THR A 66 -5.91 -1.59 8.00
C THR A 66 -4.43 -1.77 7.71
N VAL A 67 -3.68 -0.67 7.63
CA VAL A 67 -2.21 -0.69 7.51
C VAL A 67 -1.63 -0.34 8.87
N ASN A 68 -0.95 -1.30 9.51
CA ASN A 68 -0.43 -1.16 10.87
C ASN A 68 0.94 -0.47 10.91
N SER A 69 1.77 -0.71 9.88
CA SER A 69 3.09 -0.09 9.76
C SER A 69 3.53 -0.05 8.29
N GLY A 70 4.44 0.87 7.99
CA GLY A 70 4.99 1.07 6.67
C GLY A 70 6.43 1.54 6.74
N GLN A 71 7.24 1.14 5.77
CA GLN A 71 8.67 1.42 5.70
C GLN A 71 9.02 1.76 4.25
N ALA A 72 9.90 2.73 4.08
CA ALA A 72 10.50 3.07 2.79
C ALA A 72 12.01 2.94 2.90
N ASP A 73 12.60 2.08 2.06
CA ASP A 73 14.04 1.82 2.02
C ASP A 73 14.62 1.46 3.40
N GLY A 74 13.84 0.72 4.21
CA GLY A 74 14.19 0.33 5.57
C GLY A 74 13.95 1.40 6.64
N VAL A 75 13.52 2.60 6.27
CA VAL A 75 13.18 3.68 7.20
C VAL A 75 11.69 3.64 7.52
N PRO A 76 11.28 3.49 8.81
CA PRO A 76 9.88 3.55 9.21
C PRO A 76 9.23 4.85 8.77
N GLN A 77 8.08 4.74 8.10
CA GLN A 77 7.30 5.87 7.61
C GLN A 77 5.96 5.93 8.35
N PRO A 78 5.38 7.12 8.49
CA PRO A 78 4.05 7.26 9.07
C PRO A 78 3.02 6.51 8.21
N VAL A 79 2.21 5.68 8.85
CA VAL A 79 1.01 5.09 8.24
C VAL A 79 -0.24 5.95 8.45
N GLY A 80 -0.11 7.01 9.24
CA GLY A 80 -1.12 8.06 9.43
C GLY A 80 -0.73 9.33 8.66
N GLY A 81 -1.50 9.65 7.63
CA GLY A 81 -1.38 10.83 6.76
C GLY A 81 -2.67 10.96 5.95
N PRO A 82 -3.11 12.20 5.67
CA PRO A 82 -4.39 12.76 6.08
C PRO A 82 -5.56 11.94 5.54
N LEU A 83 -6.07 11.06 6.40
CA LEU A 83 -7.41 10.49 6.27
C LEU A 83 -8.41 11.40 6.99
N LEU A 84 -8.37 12.69 6.68
CA LEU A 84 -9.50 13.59 6.94
C LEU A 84 -10.19 13.82 5.59
N ASP A 85 -11.45 13.42 5.50
CA ASP A 85 -12.43 13.94 4.53
C ASP A 85 -12.46 13.42 3.08
N ALA A 86 -11.99 12.21 2.78
CA ALA A 86 -12.38 11.56 1.51
C ALA A 86 -13.81 10.93 1.53
N TRP A 87 -14.52 11.00 2.66
CA TRP A 87 -15.92 10.56 2.79
C TRP A 87 -16.95 11.70 2.63
N ASP A 88 -16.52 12.93 2.28
CA ASP A 88 -17.44 14.08 2.11
C ASP A 88 -17.90 14.36 0.66
N HIS A 89 -17.36 13.66 -0.35
CA HIS A 89 -17.69 13.93 -1.78
C HIS A 89 -18.49 12.82 -2.48
N VAL A 90 -19.03 11.84 -1.74
CA VAL A 90 -19.93 10.81 -2.30
C VAL A 90 -21.39 11.01 -1.84
N LEU A 91 -21.68 12.12 -1.14
CA LEU A 91 -23.02 12.55 -0.74
C LEU A 91 -23.32 14.00 -1.20
N ALA A 92 -23.03 14.31 -2.46
CA ALA A 92 -23.61 15.44 -3.18
C ALA A 92 -24.31 14.95 -4.45
#